data_AF-A0A526TB51-F1
#
_entry.id   AF-A0A526TB51-F1
#
_cell.length_a   1.000
_cell.length_b   1.000
_cell.length_c   1.000
_cell.angle_alpha   90.00
_cell.angle_beta   90.00
_cell.angle_gamma   90.00
#
_symmetry.space_group_name_H-M   'P 1'
#
loop_
_entity.id
_entity.type
_entity.pdbx_description
1 polymer ?
#
loop_
_entity_poly.entity_id
_entity_poly.type
_entity_poly.pdbx_seq_one_letter_code
_entity_poly.pdbx_strand_id
1 'polypeptide(L)'
;AAAKAQGIPAETVISEYAPGQYELTLNYRKDVMRAADDLVMLKRLVRAQARRHGVTACFMAKPIEKYAGSGMHFHVSLQDKA
;
A
#
# COMPACT_ATOMS: atom_id res chain seq x y z
N ALA A 1 8.15 -5.04 10.19
CA ALA A 1 8.05 -4.83 11.65
C ALA A 1 6.88 -3.91 12.05
N ALA A 2 6.84 -2.65 11.60
CA ALA A 2 5.80 -1.70 12.06
C ALA A 2 4.37 -2.06 11.62
N ALA A 3 4.17 -2.61 10.41
CA ALA A 3 2.86 -3.08 9.96
C ALA A 3 2.33 -4.21 10.84
N LYS A 4 3.19 -5.21 11.14
CA LYS A 4 2.89 -6.31 12.06
C LYS A 4 2.48 -5.80 13.46
N ALA A 5 3.17 -4.80 13.99
CA ALA A 5 2.84 -4.21 15.29
C ALA A 5 1.46 -3.52 15.31
N GLN A 6 0.96 -3.06 14.16
CA GLN A 6 -0.37 -2.46 14.02
C GLN A 6 -1.44 -3.44 13.53
N GLY A 7 -1.11 -4.72 13.38
CA GLY A 7 -2.03 -5.74 12.84
C GLY A 7 -2.39 -5.54 11.36
N ILE A 8 -1.61 -4.75 10.62
CA ILE A 8 -1.81 -4.51 9.18
C ILE A 8 -1.24 -5.71 8.42
N PRO A 9 -2.03 -6.40 7.58
CA PRO A 9 -1.64 -7.66 6.95
C PRO A 9 -0.80 -7.44 5.68
N ALA A 10 0.27 -6.67 5.78
CA ALA A 10 1.21 -6.43 4.67
C ALA A 10 1.89 -7.74 4.25
N GLU A 11 1.87 -8.03 2.95
CA GLU A 11 2.29 -9.31 2.39
C GLU A 11 3.65 -9.18 1.71
N THR A 12 3.77 -8.32 0.70
CA THR A 12 5.03 -8.13 -0.03
C THR A 12 5.44 -6.66 -0.10
N VAL A 13 6.73 -6.47 -0.37
CA VAL A 13 7.29 -5.18 -0.80
C VAL A 13 8.23 -5.47 -1.96
N ILE A 14 7.99 -4.84 -3.11
CA ILE A 14 8.81 -5.02 -4.31
C ILE A 14 9.21 -3.67 -4.89
N SER A 15 10.36 -3.61 -5.56
CA SER A 15 10.73 -2.47 -6.40
C SER A 15 9.93 -2.48 -7.69
N GLU A 16 9.47 -1.32 -8.10
CA GLU A 16 8.64 -1.13 -9.29
C GLU A 16 9.43 -0.51 -10.45
N TYR A 17 8.73 -0.19 -11.54
CA TYR A 17 9.32 0.24 -12.81
C TYR A 17 10.09 1.58 -12.75
N ALA A 18 9.69 2.54 -11.89
CA ALA A 18 10.39 3.81 -11.76
C ALA A 18 11.45 3.80 -10.63
N PRO A 19 12.55 4.56 -10.76
CA PRO A 19 13.53 4.70 -9.68
C PRO A 19 12.90 5.19 -8.38
N GLY A 20 13.11 4.45 -7.29
CA GLY A 20 12.54 4.77 -5.98
C GLY A 20 11.04 4.50 -5.85
N GLN A 21 10.42 3.83 -6.83
CA GLN A 21 9.05 3.35 -6.76
C GLN A 21 9.01 1.95 -6.14
N TYR A 22 8.06 1.75 -5.23
CA TYR A 22 7.85 0.48 -4.55
C TYR A 22 6.37 0.17 -4.48
N GLU A 23 6.01 -1.10 -4.62
CA GLU A 23 4.68 -1.62 -4.37
C GLU A 23 4.65 -2.36 -3.03
N LEU A 24 3.59 -2.14 -2.26
CA LEU A 24 3.29 -2.88 -1.04
C LEU A 24 1.89 -3.48 -1.17
N THR A 25 1.78 -4.80 -0.99
CA THR A 25 0.49 -5.49 -1.05
C THR A 25 -0.04 -5.82 0.35
N LEU A 26 -1.36 -5.94 0.45
CA LEU A 26 -2.06 -6.41 1.64
C LEU A 26 -2.72 -7.75 1.32
N ASN A 27 -2.70 -8.69 2.26
CA ASN A 27 -3.56 -9.86 2.16
C ASN A 27 -5.02 -9.43 2.09
N TYR A 28 -5.81 -10.13 1.27
CA TYR A 28 -7.23 -9.84 1.14
C TYR A 28 -7.98 -10.03 2.48
N ARG A 29 -9.11 -9.33 2.62
CA ARG A 29 -10.06 -9.53 3.72
C ARG A 29 -11.43 -9.91 3.15
N LYS A 30 -12.18 -10.72 3.91
CA LYS A 30 -13.61 -10.95 3.64
C LYS A 30 -14.45 -9.71 3.98
N ASP A 31 -14.07 -9.01 5.04
CA ASP A 31 -14.67 -7.74 5.41
C ASP A 31 -14.02 -6.60 4.60
N VAL A 32 -14.80 -6.05 3.66
CA VAL A 32 -14.38 -4.97 2.76
C VAL A 32 -14.09 -3.68 3.51
N MET A 33 -14.87 -3.37 4.56
CA MET A 33 -14.65 -2.17 5.36
C MET A 33 -13.31 -2.28 6.10
N ARG A 34 -13.01 -3.47 6.63
CA ARG A 34 -11.70 -3.70 7.26
C ARG A 34 -10.53 -3.62 6.28
N ALA A 35 -10.70 -4.11 5.05
CA ALA A 35 -9.68 -3.94 4.01
C ALA A 35 -9.41 -2.46 3.69
N ALA A 36 -10.45 -1.64 3.63
CA ALA A 36 -10.31 -0.20 3.42
C ALA A 36 -9.54 0.49 4.56
N ASP A 37 -9.84 0.13 5.82
CA ASP A 37 -9.12 0.63 6.99
C ASP A 37 -7.64 0.22 6.95
N ASP A 38 -7.36 -1.06 6.69
CA ASP A 38 -5.99 -1.59 6.61
C ASP A 38 -5.18 -0.83 5.52
N LEU A 39 -5.79 -0.49 4.38
CA LEU A 39 -5.16 0.31 3.31
C LEU A 39 -4.82 1.74 3.75
N VAL A 40 -5.75 2.45 4.40
CA VAL A 40 -5.51 3.81 4.89
C VAL A 40 -4.44 3.81 5.98
N MET A 41 -4.47 2.83 6.87
CA MET A 41 -3.46 2.65 7.92
C MET A 41 -2.08 2.37 7.31
N LEU A 42 -1.98 1.51 6.30
CA LEU A 42 -0.73 1.24 5.60
C LEU A 42 -0.14 2.52 4.99
N LYS A 43 -0.95 3.31 4.26
CA LYS A 43 -0.52 4.59 3.67
C LYS A 43 0.02 5.56 4.72
N ARG A 44 -0.66 5.67 5.86
CA ARG A 44 -0.23 6.51 7.00
C ARG A 44 1.08 6.01 7.59
N LEU A 45 1.20 4.70 7.79
CA LEU A 45 2.39 4.06 8.32
C LEU A 45 3.60 4.29 7.41
N VAL A 46 3.46 4.06 6.11
CA VAL A 46 4.54 4.28 5.12
C VAL A 46 5.03 5.72 5.16
N ARG A 47 4.11 6.71 5.18
CA ARG A 47 4.48 8.12 5.33
C ARG A 47 5.20 8.41 6.64
N ALA A 48 4.78 7.80 7.74
CA ALA A 48 5.44 7.97 9.04
C ALA A 48 6.86 7.38 9.04
N GLN A 49 7.04 6.17 8.49
CA GLN A 49 8.37 5.56 8.39
C GLN A 49 9.28 6.34 7.45
N ALA A 50 8.80 6.75 6.27
CA ALA A 50 9.57 7.57 5.34
C ALA A 50 10.14 8.83 6.01
N ARG A 51 9.29 9.58 6.74
CA ARG A 51 9.73 10.76 7.50
C ARG A 51 10.82 10.45 8.53
N ARG A 52 10.72 9.31 9.24
CA ARG A 52 11.74 8.88 10.21
C ARG A 52 13.08 8.57 9.55
N HIS A 53 13.08 8.20 8.28
CA HIS A 53 14.28 7.93 7.49
C HIS A 53 14.73 9.15 6.66
N GLY A 54 14.15 10.33 6.86
CA GLY A 54 14.54 11.55 6.14
C GLY A 54 14.11 11.59 4.67
N VAL A 55 13.16 10.74 4.26
CA VAL A 55 12.63 10.68 2.89
C VAL A 55 11.12 10.93 2.85
N THR A 56 10.59 11.20 1.66
CA THR A 56 9.15 11.43 1.45
C THR A 56 8.52 10.28 0.67
N ALA A 57 7.48 9.67 1.25
CA ALA A 57 6.62 8.74 0.50
C ALA A 57 5.53 9.51 -0.25
N CYS A 58 5.58 9.49 -1.58
CA CYS A 58 4.61 10.11 -2.46
C CYS A 58 3.63 9.06 -3.02
N PHE A 59 2.33 9.33 -2.93
CA PHE A 59 1.25 8.49 -3.47
C PHE A 59 0.47 9.23 -4.56
N MET A 60 1.08 10.25 -5.18
CA MET A 60 0.49 10.93 -6.34
C MET A 60 0.49 9.97 -7.53
N ALA A 61 -0.55 9.99 -8.35
CA ALA A 61 -0.65 9.09 -9.50
C ALA A 61 0.51 9.27 -10.51
N LYS A 62 1.04 10.49 -10.64
CA LYS A 62 2.14 10.80 -11.55
C LYS A 62 3.04 11.89 -10.97
N PRO A 63 3.97 11.55 -10.05
CA PRO A 63 4.81 12.54 -9.38
C PRO A 63 5.93 13.09 -10.28
N ILE A 64 6.39 12.30 -11.26
CA ILE A 64 7.42 12.69 -12.22
C ILE A 64 6.91 12.33 -13.61
N GLU A 65 6.83 13.33 -14.49
CA GLU A 65 6.26 13.19 -15.84
C GLU A 65 6.93 12.08 -16.67
N LYS A 66 8.27 12.02 -16.60
CA LYS A 66 9.11 11.12 -17.42
C LYS A 66 9.14 9.66 -16.94
N TYR A 67 8.63 9.35 -15.75
CA TYR A 67 8.67 8.01 -15.18
C TYR A 67 7.29 7.37 -15.06
N ALA A 68 7.22 6.05 -14.81
CA ALA A 68 5.96 5.37 -14.56
C ALA A 68 5.16 6.03 -13.42
N GLY A 69 3.83 6.00 -13.55
CA GLY A 69 2.92 6.49 -12.52
C GLY A 69 2.71 5.47 -11.40
N SER A 70 2.09 5.89 -10.30
CA SER A 70 1.66 5.02 -9.21
C SER A 70 0.17 4.70 -9.33
N GLY A 71 -0.15 3.42 -9.51
CA GLY A 71 -1.51 2.91 -9.48
C GLY A 71 -1.93 2.43 -8.09
N MET A 72 -3.21 2.08 -7.97
CA MET A 72 -3.74 1.31 -6.86
C MET A 72 -4.56 0.17 -7.48
N HIS A 73 -3.90 -0.94 -7.76
CA HIS A 73 -4.56 -2.12 -8.28
C HIS A 73 -5.49 -2.70 -7.20
N PHE A 74 -6.74 -2.96 -7.56
CA PHE A 74 -7.77 -3.41 -6.62
C PHE A 74 -8.35 -4.74 -7.08
N HIS A 75 -8.02 -5.80 -6.35
CA HIS A 75 -8.49 -7.16 -6.62
C HIS A 75 -9.75 -7.43 -5.81
N VAL A 76 -10.82 -7.87 -6.48
CA VAL A 76 -12.13 -8.11 -5.86
C VAL A 76 -12.61 -9.51 -6.23
N SER A 77 -13.11 -10.24 -5.24
CA SER A 77 -13.82 -11.50 -5.42
C SER A 77 -15.19 -11.40 -4.77
N LEU A 78 -16.18 -12.07 -5.35
CA LEU A 78 -17.53 -12.19 -4.79
C LEU A 78 -17.76 -13.63 -4.37
N GLN A 79 -18.26 -13.83 -3.16
CA GLN A 79 -18.68 -15.13 -2.65
C GLN A 79 -20.21 -15.19 -2.66
N ASP A 80 -20.77 -16.34 -2.97
CA ASP A 80 -22.19 -16.59 -2.77
C ASP A 80 -22.51 -16.72 -1.26
N LYS A 81 -23.79 -16.87 -0.94
CA LYS A 81 -24.18 -17.21 0.43
C LYS A 81 -23.83 -18.68 0.64
N ALA A 82 -22.78 -18.94 1.41
CA ALA A 82 -22.62 -20.22 2.10
C ALA A 82 -23.82 -20.50 3.01
#